data_AF-B6VAA6-F1
#
_entry.id   AF-B6VAA6-F1
#
_cell.length_a   1.000
_cell.length_b   1.000
_cell.length_c   1.000
_cell.angle_alpha   90.00
_cell.angle_beta   90.00
_cell.angle_gamma   90.00
#
_symmetry.space_group_name_H-M   'P 1'
#
loop_
_entity.id
_entity.type
_entity.pdbx_description
1 polymer ?
#
loop_
_entity_poly.entity_id
_entity_poly.type
_entity_poly.pdbx_seq_one_letter_code
_entity_poly.pdbx_strand_id
1 'polypeptide(L)'
;GIRLYYHGGGFVLCSVDLQVFHDFCSDMARDLNAIVASPSYRLAPEHRLPAAYDDGAEALEWIRNSGDGWIGSHADLSNAFLMGTSAGGNLAYNVGIRSAASDLSPLRIRGMILHHPFFGGEERSGSEMRLANDQVCPP
;
A
#
# COMPACT_ATOMS: atom_id res chain seq x y z
N GLY A 1 -16.75 -1.88 -1.91
CA GLY A 1 -15.69 -1.07 -1.31
C GLY A 1 -14.39 -1.22 -2.06
N ILE A 2 -13.48 -0.26 -1.94
CA ILE A 2 -12.20 -0.20 -2.68
C ILE A 2 -11.00 -0.41 -1.75
N ARG A 3 -9.99 -1.15 -2.22
CA ARG A 3 -8.74 -1.42 -1.52
C ARG A 3 -7.61 -0.75 -2.30
N LEU A 4 -6.92 0.18 -1.68
CA LEU A 4 -5.73 0.80 -2.24
C LEU A 4 -4.52 0.01 -1.77
N TYR A 5 -3.98 -0.84 -2.64
CA TYR A 5 -2.93 -1.81 -2.32
C TYR A 5 -1.56 -1.32 -2.78
N TYR A 6 -0.59 -1.27 -1.87
CA TYR A 6 0.81 -0.97 -2.18
C TYR A 6 1.67 -2.23 -2.07
N HIS A 7 2.41 -2.55 -3.13
CA HIS A 7 3.24 -3.75 -3.19
C HIS A 7 4.47 -3.69 -2.26
N GLY A 8 5.10 -4.84 -2.02
CA GLY A 8 6.36 -4.92 -1.26
C GLY A 8 7.60 -4.73 -2.16
N GLY A 9 8.80 -4.87 -1.59
CA GLY A 9 10.06 -4.76 -2.35
C GLY A 9 11.06 -3.75 -1.79
N GLY A 10 11.01 -3.45 -0.48
CA GLY A 10 11.99 -2.60 0.19
C GLY A 10 12.08 -1.16 -0.34
N PHE A 11 11.05 -0.67 -1.05
CA PHE A 11 11.05 0.58 -1.82
C PHE A 11 12.02 0.65 -3.00
N VAL A 12 12.72 -0.45 -3.32
CA VAL A 12 13.79 -0.49 -4.32
C VAL A 12 13.53 -1.49 -5.44
N LEU A 13 12.58 -2.41 -5.26
CA LEU A 13 12.32 -3.52 -6.17
C LEU A 13 10.81 -3.72 -6.40
N CYS A 14 10.51 -4.56 -7.40
CA CYS A 14 9.20 -5.02 -7.81
C CYS A 14 8.33 -3.96 -8.51
N SER A 15 7.19 -4.41 -9.02
CA SER A 15 6.17 -3.58 -9.65
C SER A 15 4.79 -4.21 -9.46
N VAL A 16 3.76 -3.47 -9.86
CA VAL A 16 2.36 -3.94 -9.87
C VAL A 16 2.12 -5.10 -10.86
N ASP A 17 2.97 -5.21 -11.89
CA ASP A 17 2.89 -6.24 -12.92
C ASP A 17 3.60 -7.54 -12.52
N LEU A 18 4.31 -7.54 -11.38
CA LEU A 18 4.97 -8.74 -10.90
C LEU A 18 3.92 -9.78 -10.48
N GLN A 19 3.99 -10.97 -11.09
CA GLN A 19 2.96 -12.01 -10.98
C GLN A 19 2.49 -12.28 -9.54
N VAL A 20 3.40 -12.34 -8.57
CA VAL A 20 3.06 -12.59 -7.16
C VAL A 20 2.11 -11.52 -6.57
N PHE A 21 2.28 -10.25 -6.93
CA PHE A 21 1.41 -9.17 -6.48
C PHE A 21 0.14 -9.08 -7.31
N HIS A 22 0.23 -9.37 -8.61
CA HIS A 22 -0.94 -9.45 -9.47
C HIS A 22 -1.92 -10.54 -9.03
N ASP A 23 -1.42 -11.75 -8.76
CA ASP A 23 -2.23 -12.88 -8.28
C ASP A 23 -2.84 -12.56 -6.92
N PHE A 24 -2.05 -12.01 -5.99
CA PHE A 24 -2.54 -11.59 -4.68
C PHE A 24 -3.69 -10.57 -4.78
N CYS A 25 -3.54 -9.55 -5.63
CA CYS A 25 -4.59 -8.54 -5.85
C CYS A 25 -5.83 -9.16 -6.52
N SER A 26 -5.65 -10.08 -7.47
CA SER A 26 -6.74 -10.74 -8.18
C SER A 26 -7.55 -11.65 -7.25
N ASP A 27 -6.87 -12.45 -6.42
CA ASP A 27 -7.52 -13.28 -5.41
C ASP A 27 -8.24 -12.44 -4.37
N MET A 28 -7.61 -11.36 -3.89
CA MET A 28 -8.24 -10.44 -2.96
C MET A 28 -9.50 -9.78 -3.54
N ALA A 29 -9.46 -9.35 -4.81
CA ALA A 29 -10.62 -8.76 -5.48
C ALA A 29 -11.78 -9.76 -5.59
N ARG A 30 -11.45 -11.01 -5.96
CA ARG A 30 -12.40 -12.13 -6.09
C ARG A 30 -13.02 -12.51 -4.74
N ASP A 31 -12.19 -12.77 -3.73
CA ASP A 31 -12.63 -13.31 -2.44
C ASP A 31 -13.35 -12.27 -1.58
N LEU A 32 -12.98 -10.99 -1.68
CA LEU A 32 -13.61 -9.91 -0.92
C LEU A 32 -14.74 -9.21 -1.67
N ASN A 33 -15.01 -9.61 -2.92
CA ASN A 33 -15.90 -8.92 -3.84
C ASN A 33 -15.66 -7.39 -3.83
N ALA A 34 -14.43 -7.02 -4.14
CA ALA A 34 -13.89 -5.69 -3.93
C ALA A 34 -13.12 -5.19 -5.13
N ILE A 35 -13.10 -3.87 -5.32
CA ILE A 35 -12.12 -3.25 -6.22
C ILE A 35 -10.78 -3.19 -5.50
N VAL A 36 -9.73 -3.58 -6.20
CA VAL A 36 -8.34 -3.38 -5.78
C VAL A 36 -7.68 -2.43 -6.77
N ALA A 37 -7.24 -1.28 -6.28
CA ALA A 37 -6.40 -0.34 -7.01
C ALA A 37 -4.97 -0.48 -6.49
N SER A 38 -4.04 -0.85 -7.38
CA SER A 38 -2.63 -1.04 -7.05
C SER A 38 -1.78 -0.04 -7.83
N PRO A 39 -1.47 1.15 -7.26
CA PRO A 39 -0.70 2.16 -7.98
C PRO A 39 0.79 1.76 -8.08
N SER A 40 1.37 1.99 -9.25
CA SER A 40 2.83 2.00 -9.41
C SER A 40 3.39 3.25 -8.75
N TYR A 41 4.32 3.09 -7.82
CA TYR A 41 5.00 4.19 -7.15
C TYR A 41 6.49 4.21 -7.49
N ARG A 42 7.11 5.38 -7.39
CA ARG A 42 8.54 5.58 -7.69
C ARG A 42 9.41 4.84 -6.69
N LEU A 43 10.50 4.25 -7.19
CA LEU A 43 11.43 3.45 -6.42
C LEU A 43 12.72 4.23 -6.10
N ALA A 44 13.32 3.87 -4.98
CA ALA A 44 14.67 4.24 -4.59
C ALA A 44 15.69 3.34 -5.33
N PRO A 45 16.95 3.79 -5.49
CA PRO A 45 17.54 5.03 -4.98
C PRO A 45 17.22 6.29 -5.80
N GLU A 46 16.68 6.17 -7.01
CA GLU A 46 16.40 7.29 -7.92
C GLU A 46 15.39 8.28 -7.30
N HIS A 47 14.40 7.73 -6.58
CA HIS A 47 13.37 8.49 -5.89
C HIS A 47 13.26 8.00 -4.44
N ARG A 48 14.18 8.48 -3.60
CA ARG A 48 14.15 8.20 -2.15
C ARG A 48 12.83 8.66 -1.53
N LEU A 49 12.48 8.06 -0.40
CA LEU A 49 11.38 8.55 0.44
C LEU A 49 11.58 10.06 0.74
N PRO A 50 10.52 10.88 0.65
CA PRO A 50 9.10 10.50 0.69
C PRO A 50 8.42 10.24 -0.66
N ALA A 51 9.14 10.13 -1.79
CA ALA A 51 8.51 10.06 -3.13
C ALA A 51 7.39 9.00 -3.25
N ALA A 52 7.60 7.78 -2.75
CA ALA A 52 6.59 6.74 -2.76
C ALA A 52 5.35 7.07 -1.89
N TYR A 53 5.53 7.83 -0.81
CA TYR A 53 4.40 8.30 0.01
C TYR A 53 3.58 9.37 -0.71
N ASP A 54 4.25 10.21 -1.49
CA ASP A 54 3.61 11.24 -2.30
C ASP A 54 2.79 10.59 -3.41
N ASP A 55 3.38 9.62 -4.13
CA ASP A 55 2.67 8.84 -5.17
C ASP A 55 1.46 8.09 -4.59
N GLY A 56 1.60 7.53 -3.38
CA GLY A 56 0.51 6.84 -2.72
C GLY A 56 -0.64 7.76 -2.32
N ALA A 57 -0.34 9.00 -1.91
CA ALA A 57 -1.34 10.01 -1.63
C ALA A 57 -1.98 10.55 -2.91
N GLU A 58 -1.19 10.75 -3.97
CA GLU A 58 -1.69 11.15 -5.30
C GLU A 58 -2.65 10.10 -5.86
N ALA A 59 -2.37 8.81 -5.70
CA ALA A 59 -3.27 7.74 -6.11
C ALA A 59 -4.60 7.77 -5.34
N LEU A 60 -4.56 8.06 -4.04
CA LEU A 60 -5.77 8.21 -3.22
C LEU A 60 -6.62 9.40 -3.70
N GLU A 61 -5.99 10.54 -3.98
CA GLU A 61 -6.67 11.71 -4.54
C GLU A 61 -7.19 11.47 -5.96
N TRP A 62 -6.47 10.71 -6.78
CA TRP A 62 -6.93 10.32 -8.10
C TRP A 62 -8.20 9.48 -8.01
N ILE A 63 -8.27 8.49 -7.10
CA ILE A 63 -9.49 7.68 -6.87
C ILE A 63 -10.64 8.55 -6.40
N ARG A 64 -10.38 9.43 -5.42
CA ARG A 64 -11.39 10.34 -4.86
C ARG A 64 -12.03 11.20 -5.94
N ASN A 65 -11.21 11.73 -6.86
CA ASN A 65 -11.64 12.64 -7.92
C ASN A 65 -11.88 11.93 -9.26
N SER A 66 -11.90 10.59 -9.28
CA SER A 66 -11.89 9.85 -10.53
C SER A 66 -13.22 10.00 -11.27
N GLY A 67 -13.14 10.51 -12.49
CA GLY A 67 -14.22 10.42 -13.48
C GLY A 67 -14.18 9.12 -14.28
N ASP A 68 -13.30 8.19 -13.93
CA ASP A 68 -13.18 6.90 -14.59
C ASP A 68 -14.50 6.12 -14.47
N GLY A 69 -15.03 5.67 -15.61
CA GLY A 69 -16.32 5.01 -15.66
C GLY A 69 -16.34 3.69 -14.88
N TRP A 70 -15.20 3.02 -14.74
CA TRP A 70 -15.11 1.77 -14.00
C TRP A 70 -15.13 2.02 -12.49
N ILE A 71 -14.33 2.97 -11.99
CA ILE A 71 -14.36 3.40 -10.59
C ILE A 71 -15.74 3.98 -10.24
N GLY A 72 -16.28 4.90 -11.04
CA GLY A 72 -17.57 5.53 -10.78
C GLY A 72 -18.75 4.55 -10.76
N SER A 73 -18.69 3.47 -11.55
CA SER A 73 -19.79 2.48 -11.64
C SER A 73 -19.69 1.35 -10.63
N HIS A 74 -18.50 1.02 -10.13
CA HIS A 74 -18.27 -0.19 -9.34
C HIS A 74 -17.68 0.09 -7.94
N ALA A 75 -17.03 1.25 -7.73
CA ALA A 75 -16.37 1.56 -6.46
C ALA A 75 -17.34 2.19 -5.46
N ASP A 76 -17.48 1.57 -4.30
CA ASP A 76 -18.05 2.23 -3.12
C ASP A 76 -16.94 2.98 -2.37
N LEU A 77 -16.84 4.29 -2.64
CA LEU A 77 -15.86 5.19 -2.03
C LEU A 77 -16.10 5.42 -0.54
N SER A 78 -17.30 5.15 -0.02
CA SER A 78 -17.61 5.27 1.41
C SER A 78 -17.01 4.12 2.25
N ASN A 79 -16.41 3.14 1.58
CA ASN A 79 -15.82 1.93 2.14
C ASN A 79 -14.43 1.66 1.52
N ALA A 80 -13.49 2.56 1.78
CA ALA A 80 -12.10 2.46 1.33
C ALA A 80 -11.19 1.88 2.41
N PHE A 81 -10.23 1.05 2.03
CA PHE A 81 -9.15 0.56 2.90
C PHE A 81 -7.79 0.84 2.26
N LEU A 82 -6.83 1.31 3.05
CA LEU A 82 -5.43 1.34 2.65
C LEU A 82 -4.79 0.03 3.05
N MET A 83 -4.02 -0.58 2.15
CA MET A 83 -3.41 -1.86 2.38
C MET A 83 -2.02 -1.91 1.77
N GLY A 84 -1.11 -2.65 2.39
CA GLY A 84 0.14 -2.96 1.74
C GLY A 84 0.92 -4.04 2.47
N THR A 85 1.90 -4.60 1.75
CA THR A 85 2.74 -5.71 2.19
C THR A 85 4.18 -5.23 2.33
N SER A 86 4.86 -5.54 3.44
CA SER A 86 6.26 -5.13 3.65
C SER A 86 6.44 -3.61 3.46
N ALA A 87 7.28 -3.16 2.52
CA ALA A 87 7.48 -1.74 2.18
C ALA A 87 6.16 -1.03 1.84
N GLY A 88 5.26 -1.67 1.11
CA GLY A 88 3.93 -1.13 0.85
C GLY A 88 3.07 -1.01 2.09
N GLY A 89 3.28 -1.84 3.12
CA GLY A 89 2.61 -1.70 4.41
C GLY A 89 3.07 -0.43 5.14
N ASN A 90 4.37 -0.12 5.08
CA ASN A 90 4.88 1.16 5.57
C ASN A 90 4.33 2.35 4.77
N LEU A 91 4.25 2.22 3.45
CA LEU A 91 3.64 3.22 2.57
C LEU A 91 2.17 3.46 2.96
N ALA A 92 1.37 2.40 3.08
CA ALA A 92 -0.04 2.46 3.49
C ALA A 92 -0.23 3.18 4.83
N TYR A 93 0.63 2.86 5.81
CA TYR A 93 0.64 3.51 7.11
C TYR A 93 0.89 5.03 6.98
N ASN A 94 1.94 5.42 6.25
CA ASN A 94 2.29 6.83 6.10
C ASN A 94 1.21 7.62 5.34
N VAL A 95 0.64 7.06 4.28
CA VAL A 95 -0.49 7.69 3.56
C VAL A 95 -1.69 7.82 4.48
N GLY A 96 -2.05 6.78 5.23
CA GLY A 96 -3.19 6.82 6.14
C GLY A 96 -3.05 7.87 7.23
N ILE A 97 -1.86 8.00 7.83
CA ILE A 97 -1.60 9.05 8.82
C ILE A 97 -1.66 10.45 8.20
N ARG A 98 -1.06 10.65 7.01
CA ARG A 98 -1.13 11.94 6.28
C ARG A 98 -2.58 12.33 5.95
N SER A 99 -3.39 11.36 5.57
CA SER A 99 -4.79 11.54 5.19
C SER A 99 -5.74 11.72 6.38
N ALA A 100 -5.35 11.34 7.60
CA ALA A 100 -6.24 11.34 8.76
C ALA A 100 -6.74 12.75 9.15
N ALA A 101 -6.00 13.79 8.79
CA ALA A 101 -6.36 15.19 9.06
C ALA A 101 -7.12 15.87 7.91
N SER A 102 -7.30 15.19 6.77
CA SER A 102 -7.89 15.75 5.56
C SER A 102 -9.35 15.35 5.39
N ASP A 103 -10.17 16.24 4.84
CA ASP A 103 -11.50 15.85 4.33
C ASP A 103 -11.34 15.20 2.95
N LEU A 104 -11.58 13.89 2.90
CA LEU A 104 -11.48 13.08 1.69
C LEU A 104 -12.83 12.85 1.01
N SER A 105 -13.91 13.47 1.48
CA SER A 105 -15.25 13.29 0.90
C SER A 105 -15.23 13.42 -0.64
N PRO A 106 -15.87 12.50 -1.38
CA PRO A 106 -16.77 11.43 -0.90
C PRO A 106 -16.05 10.15 -0.43
N LEU A 107 -14.72 10.07 -0.55
CA LEU A 107 -13.93 8.91 -0.15
C LEU A 107 -13.81 8.86 1.38
N ARG A 108 -14.07 7.67 1.94
CA ARG A 108 -13.97 7.42 3.38
C ARG A 108 -13.11 6.19 3.67
N ILE A 109 -11.94 6.45 4.25
CA ILE A 109 -11.04 5.40 4.76
C ILE A 109 -11.66 4.79 6.02
N ARG A 110 -11.92 3.48 5.99
CA ARG A 110 -12.51 2.70 7.10
C ARG A 110 -11.44 2.00 7.94
N GLY A 111 -10.23 1.86 7.42
CA GLY A 111 -9.11 1.27 8.15
C GLY A 111 -7.87 1.09 7.29
N MET A 112 -6.83 0.59 7.93
CA MET A 112 -5.57 0.21 7.30
C MET A 112 -5.28 -1.27 7.55
N ILE A 113 -4.85 -1.99 6.52
CA ILE A 113 -4.43 -3.40 6.60
C ILE A 113 -2.93 -3.44 6.33
N LEU A 114 -2.13 -3.53 7.40
CA LEU A 114 -0.68 -3.46 7.36
C LEU A 114 -0.11 -4.88 7.42
N HIS A 115 0.14 -5.49 6.27
CA HIS A 115 0.64 -6.87 6.19
C HIS A 115 2.17 -6.86 6.36
N HIS A 116 2.66 -7.35 7.52
CA HIS A 116 4.08 -7.36 7.95
C HIS A 116 4.87 -6.10 7.52
N PRO A 117 4.43 -4.90 7.95
CA PRO A 117 4.93 -3.64 7.41
C PRO A 117 6.42 -3.45 7.70
N PHE A 118 7.15 -2.92 6.71
CA PHE A 118 8.59 -2.74 6.77
C PHE A 118 8.97 -1.52 7.63
N PHE A 119 9.35 -1.79 8.86
CA PHE A 119 9.90 -0.81 9.80
C PHE A 119 11.24 -1.29 10.32
N GLY A 120 12.06 -0.35 10.77
CA GLY A 120 13.33 -0.62 11.42
C GLY A 120 13.71 0.54 12.34
N GLY A 121 14.83 0.40 13.01
CA GLY A 121 15.42 1.43 13.87
C GLY A 121 16.93 1.25 13.97
N GLU A 122 17.60 2.22 14.60
CA GLU A 122 19.04 2.10 14.88
C GLU A 122 19.32 0.93 15.84
N GLU A 123 18.48 0.81 16.87
CA GLU A 123 18.55 -0.28 17.84
C GLU A 123 17.83 -1.52 17.32
N ARG A 124 18.51 -2.67 17.39
CA ARG A 124 17.93 -3.95 16.98
C ARG A 124 16.85 -4.38 17.98
N SER A 125 15.69 -4.69 17.46
CA SER A 125 14.60 -5.37 18.16
C SER A 125 14.97 -6.81 18.53
N GLY A 126 14.21 -7.38 19.46
CA GLY A 126 14.38 -8.78 19.84
C GLY A 126 14.17 -9.76 18.69
N SER A 127 13.28 -9.46 17.72
CA SER A 127 13.09 -10.29 16.52
C SER A 127 14.30 -10.24 15.60
N GLU A 128 14.88 -9.07 15.35
CA GLU A 128 16.06 -8.91 14.49
C GLU A 128 17.29 -9.60 15.10
N MET A 129 17.44 -9.55 16.42
CA MET A 129 18.50 -10.27 17.11
C MET A 129 18.32 -11.80 17.04
N ARG A 130 17.10 -12.30 17.24
CA ARG A 130 16.80 -13.75 17.14
C ARG A 130 17.01 -14.30 15.73
N LEU A 131 16.73 -13.48 14.71
CA LEU A 131 16.82 -13.83 13.30
C LEU A 131 18.13 -13.39 12.64
N ALA A 132 19.15 -13.05 13.44
CA ALA A 132 20.42 -12.53 12.95
C ALA A 132 21.12 -13.43 11.90
N ASN A 133 20.85 -14.73 11.94
CA ASN A 133 21.42 -15.73 11.04
C ASN A 133 20.38 -16.40 10.14
N ASP A 134 19.18 -15.81 9.99
CA ASP A 134 18.11 -16.34 9.14
C ASP A 134 18.61 -16.39 7.68
N GLN A 135 18.47 -17.57 7.06
CA GLN A 135 18.98 -17.83 5.71
C GLN A 135 17.99 -17.42 4.62
N VAL A 136 16.75 -17.10 4.99
CA VAL A 136 15.63 -16.74 4.10
C VAL A 136 15.44 -15.22 4.09
N CYS A 137 15.47 -14.59 5.27
CA CYS A 137 15.44 -13.14 5.44
C CYS A 137 16.51 -12.72 6.46
N PRO A 138 17.79 -12.69 6.06
CA PRO A 138 18.83 -12.10 6.90
C PRO A 138 18.48 -10.63 7.21
N PRO A 139 18.84 -10.12 8.42
CA PRO A 139 18.51 -8.75 8.83
C PRO A 139 19.20 -7.68 7.99
#